data_AF-A0A1K2HI71-F1
#
_entry.id   AF-A0A1K2HI71-F1
#
_cell.length_a   1.000
_cell.length_b   1.000
_cell.length_c   1.000
_cell.angle_alpha   90.00
_cell.angle_beta   90.00
_cell.angle_gamma   90.00
#
_symmetry.space_group_name_H-M   'P 1'
#
loop_
_entity.id
_entity.type
_entity.pdbx_description
1 polymer ?
#
loop_
_entity_poly.entity_id
_entity_poly.type
_entity_poly.pdbx_seq_one_letter_code
_entity_poly.pdbx_strand_id
1 'polypeptide(L)'
;MSFKDFLIKAKLVEPDPVEAELEGASSGPGELIIETVALSPNADAATESGGIAENTPLETIYAGAGLPASNFPAERLLKVLDGLRAMDAVHQRAAVAAMDAADDSWQIEDVLADAARKVKALHVHVSRLGTALAAVQEQEKRQKAKLNQDYEALRQSIAEQMAQLQEAAQLAAGEHANALNALEAKTLAAVGASQREQRRLQQEIERLEALGRQLGQDQQA
;
A
#
# COMPACT_ATOMS: atom_id res chain seq x y z
N MET A 1 -2.02 -31.30 24.15
CA MET A 1 -2.60 -30.64 22.96
C MET A 1 -1.47 -30.46 21.97
N SER A 2 -1.65 -30.94 20.74
CA SER A 2 -0.60 -30.87 19.71
C SER A 2 -0.50 -29.44 19.17
N PHE A 3 0.70 -29.02 18.77
CA PHE A 3 0.93 -27.73 18.09
C PHE A 3 0.04 -27.59 16.84
N LYS A 4 -0.22 -28.69 16.14
CA LYS A 4 -1.18 -28.74 15.02
C LYS A 4 -2.60 -28.37 15.44
N ASP A 5 -3.06 -28.82 16.61
CA ASP A 5 -4.42 -28.55 17.10
C ASP A 5 -4.62 -27.06 17.41
N PHE A 6 -3.55 -26.39 17.86
CA PHE A 6 -3.56 -24.95 18.11
C PHE A 6 -3.65 -24.14 16.80
N LEU A 7 -2.90 -24.54 15.77
CA LEU A 7 -2.89 -23.87 14.47
C LEU A 7 -4.22 -24.00 13.72
N ILE A 8 -4.88 -25.15 13.82
CA ILE A 8 -6.22 -25.37 13.25
C ILE A 8 -7.26 -24.48 13.97
N LYS A 9 -7.17 -24.38 15.30
CA LYS A 9 -8.08 -23.53 16.09
C LYS A 9 -7.88 -22.04 15.84
N ALA A 10 -6.66 -21.63 15.50
CA ALA A 10 -6.32 -20.27 15.10
C ALA A 10 -6.68 -19.94 13.64
N LYS A 11 -7.34 -20.86 12.90
CA LYS A 11 -7.65 -20.74 11.46
C LYS A 11 -6.43 -20.48 10.58
N LEU A 12 -5.24 -20.90 11.01
CA LEU A 12 -3.99 -20.70 10.29
C LEU A 12 -3.63 -21.91 9.39
N VAL A 13 -4.35 -23.03 9.55
CA VAL A 13 -4.18 -24.27 8.79
C VAL A 13 -5.56 -24.88 8.55
N GLU A 14 -5.91 -25.15 7.29
CA GLU A 14 -7.10 -25.94 6.95
C GLU A 14 -6.82 -27.45 7.16
N PRO A 15 -7.77 -28.23 7.71
CA PRO A 15 -7.58 -29.66 7.87
C PRO A 15 -7.75 -30.39 6.53
N ASP A 16 -6.68 -31.01 6.04
CA ASP A 16 -6.73 -31.88 4.86
C ASP A 16 -7.72 -33.05 5.07
N PRO A 17 -8.62 -33.33 4.10
CA PRO A 17 -9.43 -34.53 4.14
C PRO A 17 -8.59 -35.72 3.65
N VAL A 18 -8.23 -36.57 4.62
CA VAL A 18 -8.04 -38.03 4.53
C VAL A 18 -7.27 -38.60 3.33
N GLU A 19 -6.11 -39.16 3.68
CA GLU A 19 -5.42 -40.26 3.01
C GLU A 19 -6.39 -41.33 2.46
N ALA A 20 -6.33 -41.54 1.14
CA ALA A 20 -6.52 -42.86 0.54
C ALA A 20 -5.82 -42.89 -0.83
N GLU A 21 -4.82 -43.75 -0.90
CA GLU A 21 -4.34 -44.46 -2.09
C GLU A 21 -3.15 -43.89 -2.90
N LEU A 22 -2.00 -44.48 -2.55
CA LEU A 22 -1.05 -45.19 -3.42
C LEU A 22 0.13 -44.42 -4.02
N GLU A 23 1.27 -44.73 -3.41
CA GLU A 23 2.65 -44.79 -3.89
C GLU A 23 2.98 -44.44 -5.34
N GLY A 24 4.04 -43.64 -5.48
CA GLY A 24 5.05 -43.88 -6.52
C GLY A 24 5.55 -42.63 -7.22
N ALA A 25 6.54 -41.94 -6.64
CA ALA A 25 7.82 -41.66 -7.30
C ALA A 25 8.65 -40.62 -6.54
N SER A 26 9.90 -41.00 -6.31
CA SER A 26 11.01 -40.21 -5.81
C SER A 26 11.35 -39.01 -6.71
N SER A 27 11.55 -37.84 -6.11
CA SER A 27 12.69 -36.93 -6.35
C SER A 27 12.50 -35.66 -5.49
N GLY A 28 13.46 -35.37 -4.61
CA GLY A 28 13.49 -34.11 -3.82
C GLY A 28 14.00 -32.92 -4.65
N PRO A 29 14.63 -31.91 -4.03
CA PRO A 29 14.33 -31.28 -2.75
C PRO A 29 14.05 -29.77 -2.92
N GLY A 30 13.27 -29.21 -2.00
CA GLY A 30 13.38 -27.80 -1.61
C GLY A 30 12.99 -26.76 -2.67
N GLU A 31 11.75 -26.29 -2.60
CA GLU A 31 11.45 -24.94 -3.04
C GLU A 31 10.68 -24.24 -1.91
N LEU A 32 11.42 -23.40 -1.20
CA LEU A 32 10.88 -22.41 -0.27
C LEU A 32 9.99 -21.48 -1.09
N ILE A 33 8.68 -21.74 -1.07
CA ILE A 33 7.70 -20.77 -1.55
C ILE A 33 7.65 -19.68 -0.49
N ILE A 34 8.53 -18.70 -0.64
CA ILE A 34 8.34 -17.38 -0.06
C ILE A 34 7.07 -16.87 -0.74
N GLU A 35 5.94 -16.94 -0.02
CA GLU A 35 4.76 -16.16 -0.37
C GLU A 35 5.16 -14.69 -0.19
N THR A 36 5.80 -14.19 -1.24
CA THR A 36 6.02 -12.78 -1.44
C THR A 36 4.63 -12.22 -1.40
N VAL A 37 4.32 -11.41 -0.38
CA VAL A 37 3.26 -10.43 -0.47
C VAL A 37 3.60 -9.65 -1.72
N ALA A 38 3.01 -10.08 -2.84
CA ALA A 38 2.93 -9.28 -4.01
C ALA A 38 2.15 -8.07 -3.52
N LEU A 39 2.89 -7.01 -3.17
CA LEU A 39 2.57 -5.69 -3.67
C LEU A 39 2.21 -5.93 -5.13
N SER A 40 0.95 -6.24 -5.39
CA SER A 40 0.36 -5.96 -6.67
C SER A 40 0.34 -4.45 -6.65
N PRO A 41 1.24 -3.75 -7.37
CA PRO A 41 0.80 -2.47 -7.84
C PRO A 41 -0.33 -2.88 -8.78
N ASN A 42 -1.57 -2.81 -8.30
CA ASN A 42 -2.68 -2.69 -9.23
C ASN A 42 -2.50 -1.29 -9.82
N ALA A 43 -1.51 -1.18 -10.71
CA ALA A 43 -1.34 -0.16 -11.71
C ALA A 43 -2.39 -0.42 -12.76
N ASP A 44 -3.64 -0.46 -12.31
CA ASP A 44 -4.83 -0.36 -13.14
C ASP A 44 -5.63 0.83 -12.62
N ALA A 45 -4.95 1.96 -12.68
CA ALA A 45 -5.54 3.22 -13.09
C ALA A 45 -4.43 3.95 -13.85
N ALA A 46 -4.09 3.42 -15.03
CA ALA A 46 -3.79 4.28 -16.15
C ALA A 46 -5.06 5.12 -16.43
N THR A 47 -5.36 6.07 -15.55
CA THR A 47 -6.12 7.23 -15.96
C THR A 47 -5.13 7.97 -16.84
N GLU A 48 -5.36 7.86 -18.14
CA GLU A 48 -4.80 8.70 -19.18
C GLU A 48 -4.41 10.04 -18.58
N SER A 49 -3.13 10.39 -18.73
CA SER A 49 -2.52 11.58 -18.15
C SER A 49 -3.53 12.72 -18.06
N GLY A 50 -3.98 13.02 -16.83
CA GLY A 50 -4.75 14.22 -16.50
C GLY A 50 -3.90 15.49 -16.64
N GLY A 51 -2.96 15.47 -17.58
CA GLY A 51 -2.11 16.57 -17.95
C GLY A 51 -2.89 17.53 -18.82
N ILE A 52 -2.63 18.80 -18.60
CA ILE A 52 -3.09 19.85 -19.50
C ILE A 52 -2.30 19.72 -20.80
N ALA A 53 -3.00 19.57 -21.93
CA ALA A 53 -2.35 19.45 -23.23
C ALA A 53 -1.68 20.77 -23.63
N GLU A 54 -0.36 20.75 -23.75
CA GLU A 54 0.43 21.89 -24.20
C GLU A 54 0.44 22.00 -25.73
N ASN A 55 0.70 23.20 -26.25
CA ASN A 55 0.84 23.48 -27.67
C ASN A 55 -0.37 23.03 -28.52
N THR A 56 -1.57 23.12 -27.96
CA THR A 56 -2.79 22.88 -28.73
C THR A 56 -2.86 23.91 -29.87
N PRO A 57 -2.94 23.49 -31.15
CA PRO A 57 -2.96 24.41 -32.27
C PRO A 57 -4.20 25.31 -32.21
N LEU A 58 -4.03 26.58 -32.58
CA LEU A 58 -5.07 27.60 -32.45
C LEU A 58 -6.31 27.26 -33.28
N GLU A 59 -6.11 26.63 -34.44
CA GLU A 59 -7.18 26.14 -35.32
C GLU A 59 -8.09 25.16 -34.60
N THR A 60 -7.52 24.27 -33.77
CA THR A 60 -8.29 23.34 -32.95
C THR A 60 -9.07 24.06 -31.84
N ILE A 61 -8.49 25.11 -31.24
CA ILE A 61 -9.18 25.92 -30.24
C ILE A 61 -10.36 26.65 -30.87
N TYR A 62 -10.18 27.23 -32.05
CA TYR A 62 -11.25 27.93 -32.79
C TYR A 62 -12.33 26.97 -33.28
N ALA A 63 -11.95 25.80 -33.81
CA ALA A 63 -12.88 24.76 -34.22
C ALA A 63 -13.70 24.23 -33.03
N GLY A 64 -13.06 24.01 -31.87
CA GLY A 64 -13.73 23.60 -30.64
C GLY A 64 -14.71 24.65 -30.10
N ALA A 65 -14.51 25.93 -30.42
CA ALA A 65 -15.42 27.02 -30.11
C ALA A 65 -16.50 27.26 -31.19
N GLY A 66 -16.47 26.50 -32.29
CA GLY A 66 -17.47 26.57 -33.36
C GLY A 66 -17.43 27.87 -34.16
N LEU A 67 -16.26 28.48 -34.34
CA LEU A 67 -16.14 29.73 -35.09
C LEU A 67 -16.43 29.51 -36.59
N PRO A 68 -17.21 30.40 -37.23
CA PRO A 68 -17.42 30.34 -38.67
C PRO A 68 -16.13 30.68 -39.42
N ALA A 69 -15.95 30.09 -40.60
CA ALA A 69 -14.85 30.45 -41.49
C ALA A 69 -15.02 31.90 -41.99
N SER A 70 -13.98 32.71 -41.86
CA SER A 70 -13.92 34.06 -42.42
C SER A 70 -13.25 34.05 -43.78
N ASN A 71 -13.76 34.82 -44.74
CA ASN A 71 -13.14 35.01 -46.06
C ASN A 71 -11.76 35.65 -45.95
N PHE A 72 -11.58 36.56 -44.99
CA PHE A 72 -10.29 37.14 -44.62
C PHE A 72 -10.09 37.01 -43.09
N PRO A 73 -9.30 36.03 -42.63
CA PRO A 73 -9.10 35.79 -41.20
C PRO A 73 -8.17 36.84 -40.57
N ALA A 74 -8.39 37.14 -39.29
CA ALA A 74 -7.62 38.15 -38.54
C ALA A 74 -6.09 37.93 -38.57
N GLU A 75 -5.62 36.69 -38.59
CA GLU A 75 -4.20 36.33 -38.65
C GLU A 75 -3.54 36.79 -39.95
N ARG A 76 -4.30 36.85 -41.05
CA ARG A 76 -3.81 37.37 -42.31
C ARG A 76 -3.57 38.88 -42.24
N LEU A 77 -4.46 39.62 -41.58
CA LEU A 77 -4.25 41.06 -41.34
C LEU A 77 -3.07 41.29 -40.40
N LEU A 78 -2.94 40.47 -39.34
CA LEU A 78 -1.79 40.53 -38.44
C LEU A 78 -0.47 40.33 -39.19
N LYS A 79 -0.40 39.34 -40.09
CA LYS A 79 0.81 39.13 -40.92
C LYS A 79 1.13 40.31 -41.84
N VAL A 80 0.12 40.97 -42.40
CA VAL A 80 0.31 42.19 -43.19
C VAL A 80 0.85 43.31 -42.32
N LEU A 81 0.26 43.53 -41.14
CA LEU A 81 0.72 44.52 -40.17
C LEU A 81 2.13 44.24 -39.66
N ASP A 82 2.50 42.97 -39.45
CA ASP A 82 3.85 42.55 -39.09
C ASP A 82 4.86 42.89 -40.21
N GLY A 83 4.46 42.78 -41.47
CA GLY A 83 5.26 43.20 -42.62
C GLY A 83 5.38 44.73 -42.75
N LEU A 84 4.36 45.47 -42.31
CA LEU A 84 4.34 46.94 -42.30
C LEU A 84 4.94 47.54 -41.02
N ARG A 85 5.46 46.71 -40.11
CA ARG A 85 5.93 47.12 -38.79
C ARG A 85 7.07 48.16 -38.81
N ALA A 86 7.79 48.28 -39.93
CA ALA A 86 8.82 49.30 -40.12
C ALA A 86 8.27 50.72 -40.37
N MET A 87 7.00 50.84 -40.75
CA MET A 87 6.31 52.12 -40.90
C MET A 87 5.70 52.56 -39.57
N ASP A 88 5.46 53.87 -39.38
CA ASP A 88 4.72 54.35 -38.21
C ASP A 88 3.22 54.01 -38.30
N ALA A 89 2.54 54.03 -37.15
CA ALA A 89 1.15 53.62 -37.03
C ALA A 89 0.15 54.45 -37.87
N VAL A 90 0.51 55.66 -38.32
CA VAL A 90 -0.35 56.44 -39.22
C VAL A 90 -0.28 55.85 -40.63
N HIS A 91 0.92 55.58 -41.13
CA HIS A 91 1.11 54.98 -42.46
C HIS A 91 0.62 53.54 -42.53
N GLN A 92 0.76 52.75 -41.46
CA GLN A 92 0.19 51.40 -41.41
C GLN A 92 -1.34 51.42 -41.56
N ARG A 93 -2.02 52.32 -40.83
CA ARG A 93 -3.49 52.46 -40.92
C ARG A 93 -3.92 52.96 -42.30
N ALA A 94 -3.18 53.90 -42.88
CA ALA A 94 -3.45 54.39 -44.23
C ALA A 94 -3.30 53.26 -45.27
N ALA A 95 -2.29 52.40 -45.13
CA ALA A 95 -2.10 51.24 -46.00
C ALA A 95 -3.24 50.23 -45.89
N VAL A 96 -3.70 49.90 -44.68
CA VAL A 96 -4.84 49.00 -44.46
C VAL A 96 -6.12 49.59 -45.03
N ALA A 97 -6.39 50.89 -44.80
CA ALA A 97 -7.57 51.57 -45.36
C ALA A 97 -7.53 51.62 -46.90
N ALA A 98 -6.35 51.79 -47.48
CA ALA A 98 -6.18 51.74 -48.94
C ALA A 98 -6.41 50.32 -49.49
N MET A 99 -5.99 49.27 -48.78
CA MET A 99 -6.25 47.88 -49.18
C MET A 99 -7.74 47.53 -49.09
N ASP A 100 -8.43 48.02 -48.06
CA ASP A 100 -9.88 47.84 -47.85
C ASP A 100 -10.69 48.54 -48.95
N ALA A 101 -10.30 49.76 -49.33
CA ALA A 101 -10.95 50.51 -50.42
C ALA A 101 -10.63 49.98 -51.83
N ALA A 102 -9.56 49.19 -51.99
CA ALA A 102 -9.08 48.70 -53.28
C ALA A 102 -9.52 47.26 -53.60
N ASP A 103 -9.98 46.49 -52.61
CA ASP A 103 -10.32 45.07 -52.76
C ASP A 103 -11.64 44.74 -52.06
N ASP A 104 -12.71 44.59 -52.86
CA ASP A 104 -14.06 44.26 -52.38
C ASP A 104 -14.19 42.82 -51.82
N SER A 105 -13.14 41.99 -51.90
CA SER A 105 -13.20 40.59 -51.43
C SER A 105 -13.11 40.44 -49.90
N TRP A 106 -12.83 41.53 -49.19
CA TRP A 106 -12.76 41.58 -47.74
C TRP A 106 -13.16 42.96 -47.22
N GLN A 107 -13.56 43.04 -45.95
CA GLN A 107 -13.87 44.30 -45.27
C GLN A 107 -13.21 44.30 -43.90
N ILE A 108 -12.66 45.44 -43.49
CA ILE A 108 -12.00 45.57 -42.19
C ILE A 108 -12.93 45.22 -41.02
N GLU A 109 -14.22 45.55 -41.11
CA GLU A 109 -15.23 45.21 -40.10
C GLU A 109 -15.36 43.70 -39.89
N ASP A 110 -15.31 42.91 -40.97
CA ASP A 110 -15.41 41.44 -40.90
C ASP A 110 -14.18 40.83 -40.23
N VAL A 111 -13.01 41.40 -40.50
CA VAL A 111 -11.75 40.99 -39.86
C VAL A 111 -11.74 41.33 -38.37
N LEU A 112 -12.24 42.51 -38.00
CA LEU A 112 -12.38 42.91 -36.60
C LEU A 112 -13.41 42.03 -35.86
N ALA A 113 -14.53 41.68 -36.51
CA ALA A 113 -15.51 40.77 -35.96
C ALA A 113 -14.94 39.35 -35.78
N ASP A 114 -14.13 38.87 -36.72
CA ASP A 114 -13.39 37.61 -36.60
C ASP A 114 -12.39 37.62 -35.44
N ALA A 115 -11.59 38.68 -35.34
CA ALA A 115 -10.66 38.88 -34.23
C ALA A 115 -11.37 38.86 -32.87
N ALA A 116 -12.50 39.58 -32.75
CA ALA A 116 -13.28 39.61 -31.51
C ALA A 116 -13.82 38.21 -31.12
N ARG A 117 -14.30 37.42 -32.10
CA ARG A 117 -14.73 36.03 -31.85
C ARG A 117 -13.57 35.15 -31.39
N LYS A 118 -12.40 35.25 -32.04
CA LYS A 118 -11.21 34.48 -31.70
C LYS A 118 -10.66 34.83 -30.33
N VAL A 119 -10.58 36.12 -29.97
CA VAL A 119 -10.20 36.57 -28.63
C VAL A 119 -11.15 35.99 -27.57
N LYS A 120 -12.46 36.01 -27.83
CA LYS A 120 -13.44 35.39 -26.93
C LYS A 120 -13.19 33.89 -26.77
N ALA A 121 -12.95 33.17 -27.88
CA ALA A 121 -12.65 31.74 -27.83
C ALA A 121 -11.37 31.44 -27.02
N LEU A 122 -10.32 32.24 -27.21
CA LEU A 122 -9.07 32.09 -26.46
C LEU A 122 -9.26 32.38 -24.97
N HIS A 123 -10.00 33.44 -24.59
CA HIS A 123 -10.31 33.71 -23.19
C HIS A 123 -11.10 32.57 -22.52
N VAL A 124 -12.08 32.00 -23.23
CA VAL A 124 -12.83 30.83 -22.76
C VAL A 124 -11.89 29.64 -22.58
N HIS A 125 -10.97 29.41 -23.53
CA HIS A 125 -9.99 28.34 -23.44
C HIS A 125 -9.06 28.51 -22.23
N VAL A 126 -8.51 29.71 -22.02
CA VAL A 126 -7.68 30.05 -20.84
C VAL A 126 -8.44 29.81 -19.53
N SER A 127 -9.71 30.23 -19.45
CA SER A 127 -10.54 29.97 -18.28
C SER A 127 -10.74 28.46 -18.04
N ARG A 128 -11.00 27.68 -19.10
CA ARG A 128 -11.12 26.22 -19.03
C ARG A 128 -9.83 25.56 -18.54
N LEU A 129 -8.66 26.04 -18.98
CA LEU A 129 -7.36 25.57 -18.49
C LEU A 129 -7.21 25.83 -16.98
N GLY A 130 -7.62 27.00 -16.50
CA GLY A 130 -7.63 27.31 -15.07
C GLY A 130 -8.53 26.37 -14.25
N THR A 131 -9.74 26.08 -14.76
CA THR A 131 -10.65 25.11 -14.12
C THR A 131 -10.08 23.69 -14.13
N ALA A 132 -9.48 23.26 -15.25
CA ALA A 132 -8.84 21.95 -15.36
C ALA A 132 -7.67 21.82 -14.37
N LEU A 133 -6.82 22.85 -14.26
CA LEU A 133 -5.72 22.86 -13.29
C LEU A 133 -6.23 22.72 -11.85
N ALA A 134 -7.26 23.49 -11.48
CA ALA A 134 -7.86 23.41 -10.15
C ALA A 134 -8.43 22.01 -9.86
N ALA A 135 -9.05 21.37 -10.84
CA ALA A 135 -9.57 20.01 -10.71
C ALA A 135 -8.45 18.98 -10.50
N VAL A 136 -7.35 19.07 -11.27
CA VAL A 136 -6.18 18.20 -11.11
C VAL A 136 -5.55 18.37 -9.73
N GLN A 137 -5.36 19.62 -9.28
CA GLN A 137 -4.78 19.91 -7.96
C GLN A 137 -5.65 19.36 -6.82
N GLU A 138 -6.97 19.49 -6.91
CA GLU A 138 -7.90 18.95 -5.92
C GLU A 138 -7.89 17.41 -5.92
N GLN A 139 -7.82 16.78 -7.10
CA GLN A 139 -7.68 15.33 -7.22
C GLN A 139 -6.37 14.84 -6.57
N GLU A 140 -5.24 15.48 -6.85
CA GLU A 140 -3.96 15.14 -6.22
C GLU A 140 -4.01 15.30 -4.70
N LYS A 141 -4.63 16.39 -4.21
CA LYS A 141 -4.79 16.62 -2.77
C LYS A 141 -5.59 15.50 -2.11
N ARG A 142 -6.69 15.06 -2.73
CA ARG A 142 -7.50 13.94 -2.25
C ARG A 142 -6.73 12.63 -2.26
N GLN A 143 -5.98 12.36 -3.33
CA GLN A 143 -5.16 11.15 -3.42
C GLN A 143 -4.08 11.12 -2.34
N LYS A 144 -3.38 12.25 -2.10
CA LYS A 144 -2.39 12.37 -1.02
C LYS A 144 -3.03 12.19 0.36
N ALA A 145 -4.20 12.80 0.59
CA ALA A 145 -4.91 12.65 1.86
C ALA A 145 -5.31 11.19 2.12
N LYS A 146 -5.84 10.50 1.11
CA LYS A 146 -6.18 9.08 1.20
C LYS A 146 -4.94 8.22 1.48
N LEU A 147 -3.86 8.44 0.75
CA LEU A 147 -2.61 7.69 0.94
C LEU A 147 -2.07 7.84 2.36
N ASN A 148 -2.10 9.06 2.91
CA ASN A 148 -1.68 9.31 4.29
C ASN A 148 -2.59 8.62 5.31
N GLN A 149 -3.91 8.66 5.10
CA GLN A 149 -4.87 7.98 5.97
C GLN A 149 -4.65 6.46 5.96
N ASP A 150 -4.47 5.87 4.78
CA ASP A 150 -4.22 4.43 4.63
C ASP A 150 -2.89 4.03 5.32
N TYR A 151 -1.86 4.86 5.19
CA TYR A 151 -0.57 4.65 5.86
C TYR A 151 -0.67 4.74 7.39
N GLU A 152 -1.41 5.72 7.91
CA GLU A 152 -1.64 5.86 9.35
C GLU A 152 -2.42 4.67 9.92
N ALA A 153 -3.46 4.21 9.23
CA ALA A 153 -4.23 3.03 9.61
C ALA A 153 -3.35 1.76 9.63
N LEU A 154 -2.52 1.58 8.60
CA LEU A 154 -1.56 0.47 8.55
C LEU A 154 -0.57 0.53 9.72
N ARG A 155 -0.03 1.72 10.01
CA ARG A 155 0.91 1.91 11.13
C ARG A 155 0.28 1.57 12.48
N GLN A 156 -0.99 1.96 12.69
CA GLN A 156 -1.73 1.61 13.90
C GLN A 156 -1.95 0.10 14.00
N SER A 157 -2.38 -0.55 12.91
CA SER A 157 -2.55 -2.02 12.86
C SER A 157 -1.24 -2.75 13.18
N ILE A 158 -0.10 -2.29 12.65
CA ILE A 158 1.20 -2.90 12.94
C ILE A 158 1.56 -2.74 14.42
N ALA A 159 1.31 -1.57 15.01
CA ALA A 159 1.56 -1.32 16.43
C ALA A 159 0.71 -2.22 17.34
N GLU A 160 -0.56 -2.42 17.00
CA GLU A 160 -1.46 -3.32 17.72
C GLU A 160 -1.01 -4.77 17.64
N GLN A 161 -0.64 -5.25 16.45
CA GLN A 161 -0.13 -6.61 16.26
C GLN A 161 1.17 -6.85 17.04
N MET A 162 2.08 -5.88 17.05
CA MET A 162 3.29 -5.96 17.86
C MET A 162 2.97 -6.06 19.36
N ALA A 163 2.02 -5.26 19.86
CA ALA A 163 1.61 -5.31 21.26
C ALA A 163 1.00 -6.68 21.63
N GLN A 164 0.12 -7.21 20.78
CA GLN A 164 -0.48 -8.53 20.97
C GLN A 164 0.57 -9.65 20.99
N LEU A 165 1.53 -9.62 20.06
CA LEU A 165 2.62 -10.58 20.02
C LEU A 165 3.52 -10.48 21.25
N GLN A 166 3.81 -9.28 21.73
CA GLN A 166 4.58 -9.06 22.94
C GLN A 166 3.87 -9.58 24.19
N GLU A 167 2.56 -9.36 24.31
CA GLU A 167 1.74 -9.89 25.41
C GLU A 167 1.70 -11.42 25.39
N ALA A 168 1.44 -12.02 24.23
CA ALA A 168 1.44 -13.48 24.07
C ALA A 168 2.81 -14.09 24.44
N ALA A 169 3.91 -13.45 24.04
CA ALA A 169 5.25 -13.89 24.39
C ALA A 169 5.52 -13.81 25.91
N GLN A 170 5.04 -12.76 26.58
CA GLN A 170 5.18 -12.62 28.05
C GLN A 170 4.38 -13.68 28.80
N LEU A 171 3.14 -13.96 28.36
CA LEU A 171 2.31 -15.01 28.94
C LEU A 171 2.97 -16.39 28.78
N ALA A 172 3.44 -16.71 27.57
CA ALA A 172 4.13 -17.97 27.30
C ALA A 172 5.41 -18.12 28.15
N ALA A 173 6.18 -17.04 28.32
CA ALA A 173 7.36 -17.04 29.19
C ALA A 173 7.00 -17.31 30.66
N GLY A 174 5.91 -16.72 31.15
CA GLY A 174 5.40 -16.96 32.50
C GLY A 174 4.91 -18.40 32.71
N GLU A 175 4.16 -18.94 31.76
CA GLU A 175 3.73 -20.35 31.77
C GLU A 175 4.92 -21.31 31.78
N HIS A 176 5.93 -21.05 30.95
CA HIS A 176 7.15 -21.84 30.90
C HIS A 176 7.92 -21.80 32.22
N ALA A 177 8.09 -20.61 32.82
CA ALA A 177 8.73 -20.48 34.13
C ALA A 177 7.97 -21.24 35.23
N ASN A 178 6.64 -21.17 35.23
CA ASN A 178 5.80 -21.92 36.16
C ASN A 178 5.92 -23.44 35.96
N ALA A 179 5.97 -23.91 34.71
CA ALA A 179 6.17 -25.32 34.39
C ALA A 179 7.54 -25.83 34.88
N LEU A 180 8.61 -25.04 34.71
CA LEU A 180 9.93 -25.37 35.24
C LEU A 180 9.91 -25.45 36.78
N ASN A 181 9.39 -24.43 37.46
CA ASN A 181 9.26 -24.43 38.92
C ASN A 181 8.45 -25.63 39.43
N ALA A 182 7.38 -26.01 38.72
CA ALA A 182 6.57 -27.18 39.08
C ALA A 182 7.35 -28.49 38.91
N LEU A 183 8.19 -28.61 37.89
CA LEU A 183 9.07 -29.77 37.70
C LEU A 183 10.13 -29.83 38.81
N GLU A 184 10.78 -28.71 39.12
CA GLU A 184 11.76 -28.62 40.22
C GLU A 184 11.13 -28.93 41.59
N ALA A 185 9.92 -28.44 41.86
CA ALA A 185 9.21 -28.78 43.09
C ALA A 185 8.90 -30.28 43.18
N LYS A 186 8.52 -30.93 42.06
CA LYS A 186 8.29 -32.38 42.01
C LYS A 186 9.56 -33.17 42.26
N THR A 187 10.70 -32.77 41.68
CA THR A 187 11.98 -33.46 41.91
C THR A 187 12.43 -33.32 43.36
N LEU A 188 12.35 -32.11 43.95
CA LEU A 188 12.66 -31.88 45.36
C LEU A 188 11.74 -32.68 46.29
N ALA A 189 10.44 -32.75 46.00
CA ALA A 189 9.49 -33.54 46.78
C ALA A 189 9.82 -35.05 46.72
N ALA A 190 10.17 -35.57 45.54
CA ALA A 190 10.57 -36.97 45.37
C ALA A 190 11.87 -37.30 46.10
N VAL A 191 12.87 -36.41 46.04
CA VAL A 191 14.13 -36.55 46.81
C VAL A 191 13.83 -36.58 48.31
N GLY A 192 13.03 -35.65 48.81
CA GLY A 192 12.65 -35.60 50.23
C GLY A 192 11.87 -36.84 50.68
N ALA A 193 10.98 -37.37 49.83
CA ALA A 193 10.23 -38.60 50.11
C ALA A 193 11.15 -39.83 50.16
N SER A 194 12.06 -39.97 49.19
CA SER A 194 13.05 -41.04 49.14
C SER A 194 13.93 -41.06 50.40
N GLN A 195 14.45 -39.90 50.82
CA GLN A 195 15.26 -39.80 52.04
C GLN A 195 14.51 -40.16 53.32
N ARG A 196 13.20 -39.88 53.38
CA ARG A 196 12.37 -40.28 54.53
C ARG A 196 12.15 -41.79 54.53
N GLU A 197 11.85 -42.38 53.38
CA GLU A 197 11.62 -43.81 53.27
C GLU A 197 12.91 -44.60 53.52
N GLN A 198 14.04 -44.15 53.00
CA GLN A 198 15.36 -44.73 53.31
C GLN A 198 15.64 -44.74 54.82
N ARG A 199 15.37 -43.63 55.53
CA ARG A 199 15.53 -43.58 56.99
C ARG A 199 14.60 -44.55 57.71
N ARG A 200 13.34 -44.67 57.29
CA ARG A 200 12.38 -45.63 57.83
C ARG A 200 12.85 -47.07 57.62
N LEU A 201 13.26 -47.42 56.40
CA LEU A 201 13.73 -48.76 56.06
C LEU A 201 15.01 -49.11 56.80
N GLN A 202 15.96 -48.17 56.92
CA GLN A 202 17.20 -48.38 57.67
C GLN A 202 16.93 -48.68 59.16
N GLN A 203 16.01 -47.95 59.79
CA GLN A 203 15.60 -48.23 61.17
C GLN A 203 14.99 -49.63 61.32
N GLU A 204 14.21 -50.08 60.33
CA GLU A 204 13.61 -51.42 60.37
C GLU A 204 14.65 -52.52 60.13
N ILE A 205 15.61 -52.31 59.21
CA ILE A 205 16.75 -53.19 59.00
C ILE A 205 17.54 -53.35 60.32
N GLU A 206 17.89 -52.25 60.99
CA GLU A 206 18.62 -52.28 62.26
C GLU A 206 17.88 -53.06 63.35
N ARG A 207 16.54 -52.93 63.41
CA ARG A 207 15.70 -53.70 64.34
C ARG A 207 15.73 -55.19 64.04
N LEU A 208 15.58 -55.57 62.77
CA LEU A 208 15.60 -56.98 62.35
C LEU A 208 16.98 -57.61 62.56
N GLU A 209 18.07 -56.89 62.27
CA GLU A 209 19.44 -57.33 62.54
C GLU A 209 19.73 -57.48 64.04
N ALA A 210 19.18 -56.59 64.88
CA ALA A 210 19.28 -56.71 66.33
C ALA A 210 18.55 -57.97 66.84
N LEU A 211 17.34 -58.23 66.33
CA LEU A 211 16.56 -59.42 66.67
C LEU A 211 17.28 -60.72 66.24
N GLY A 212 17.85 -60.74 65.04
CA GLY A 212 18.66 -61.87 64.56
C GLY A 212 19.89 -62.14 65.43
N ARG A 213 20.57 -61.09 65.92
CA ARG A 213 21.68 -61.22 66.87
C ARG A 213 21.25 -61.77 68.22
N GLN A 214 20.09 -61.34 68.74
CA GLN A 214 19.57 -61.81 70.02
C GLN A 214 19.20 -63.30 69.97
N LEU A 215 18.39 -63.71 68.98
CA LEU A 215 17.96 -65.11 68.84
C LEU A 215 19.09 -66.06 68.40
N GLY A 216 20.10 -65.55 67.68
CA GLY A 216 21.27 -66.33 67.28
C GLY A 216 22.25 -66.62 68.42
N GLN A 217 22.32 -65.73 69.43
CA GLN A 217 23.14 -65.96 70.63
C GLN A 217 22.53 -67.02 71.56
N ASP A 218 21.20 -67.18 71.56
CA ASP A 218 20.50 -68.19 72.35
C ASP A 218 20.66 -69.63 71.82
N GLN A 219 21.18 -69.84 70.60
CA GLN A 219 21.43 -71.17 70.03
C GLN A 219 22.88 -71.68 70.19
N GLN A 220 23.79 -70.88 70.75
CA GLN A 220 25.20 -71.26 70.98
C GLN A 220 25.59 -71.40 72.46
N ALA A 221 24.62 -71.35 73.37
CA ALA A 221 24.79 -71.66 74.80
C ALA A 221 24.21 -73.05 75.13
#